data_AF-W1NGK5-F1
#
_entry.id   AF-W1NGK5-F1
#
_cell.length_a   1.000
_cell.length_b   1.000
_cell.length_c   1.000
_cell.angle_alpha   90.00
_cell.angle_beta   90.00
_cell.angle_gamma   90.00
#
_symmetry.space_group_name_H-M   'P 1'
#
loop_
_entity.id
_entity.type
_entity.pdbx_description
1 polymer ?
#
loop_
_entity_poly.entity_id
_entity_poly.type
_entity_poly.pdbx_seq_one_letter_code
_entity_poly.pdbx_strand_id
1 'polypeptide(L)' 'MGGGMEVNKNKHIENWNAARENLELGFRWTRRNLALVGIFGIALPVLVYKGIVKEFP' A
#
# COMPACT_ATOMS: atom_id res chain seq x y z
N MET A 1 -17.43 -2.82 25.79
CA MET A 1 -16.27 -2.37 25.00
C MET A 1 -15.21 -1.96 26.01
N GLY A 2 -14.11 -2.72 26.13
CA GLY A 2 -13.14 -2.56 27.21
C GLY A 2 -12.48 -1.18 27.17
N GLY A 3 -12.95 -0.27 28.02
CA GLY A 3 -12.26 0.98 28.32
C GLY A 3 -11.07 0.67 29.23
N GLY A 4 -9.87 0.97 28.77
CA GLY A 4 -8.68 0.73 29.58
C GLY A 4 -7.41 0.54 28.76
N MET A 5 -6.96 1.60 28.07
CA MET A 5 -5.54 1.85 27.87
C MET A 5 -5.35 3.36 27.88
N GLU A 6 -5.12 3.92 29.08
CA GLU A 6 -4.70 5.32 29.26
C GLU A 6 -3.23 5.48 28.81
N VAL A 7 -2.97 5.22 27.53
CA VAL A 7 -1.76 5.69 26.88
C VAL A 7 -1.94 7.19 26.61
N ASN A 8 -0.87 7.95 26.84
CA ASN A 8 -0.81 9.37 26.48
C ASN A 8 -1.08 9.53 24.97
N LYS A 9 -2.33 9.84 24.61
CA LYS A 9 -2.76 10.00 23.23
C LYS A 9 -2.05 11.20 22.61
N ASN A 10 -1.21 10.94 21.61
CA ASN A 10 -0.61 12.00 20.81
C ASN A 10 -1.47 12.22 19.57
N LYS A 11 -2.15 13.37 19.52
CA LYS A 11 -3.02 13.75 18.39
C LYS A 11 -2.32 13.65 17.02
N HIS A 12 -1.02 13.92 16.94
CA HIS A 12 -0.28 13.83 15.69
C HIS A 12 -0.09 12.37 15.24
N ILE A 13 0.17 11.46 16.18
CA ILE A 13 0.32 10.03 15.91
C ILE A 13 -1.02 9.44 15.50
N GLU A 14 -2.09 9.76 16.23
CA GLU A 14 -3.45 9.28 15.94
C GLU A 14 -3.91 9.75 14.56
N ASN A 15 -3.73 11.03 14.23
CA ASN A 15 -4.09 11.56 12.91
C ASN A 15 -3.25 10.94 11.79
N TRP A 16 -1.96 10.72 12.02
CA TRP A 16 -1.08 10.07 11.04
C TRP A 16 -1.49 8.61 10.81
N ASN A 17 -1.82 7.87 11.88
CA ASN A 17 -2.28 6.50 11.76
C ASN A 17 -3.62 6.42 11.03
N ALA A 18 -4.58 7.27 11.43
CA ALA A 18 -5.89 7.36 10.78
C ALA A 18 -5.78 7.68 9.28
N ALA A 19 -4.87 8.59 8.88
CA ALA A 19 -4.65 8.89 7.48
C ALA A 19 -4.09 7.70 6.68
N ARG A 20 -3.28 6.83 7.31
CA ARG A 20 -2.69 5.64 6.68
C ARG A 20 -3.68 4.50 6.54
N GLU A 21 -4.50 4.30 7.56
CA GLU A 21 -5.57 3.29 7.55
C GLU A 21 -6.65 3.58 6.53
N ASN A 22 -6.79 4.85 6.11
CA ASN A 22 -7.83 5.31 5.18
C ASN A 22 -7.25 5.89 3.88
N LEU A 23 -6.05 5.48 3.45
CA LEU A 23 -5.40 6.00 2.23
C LEU A 23 -6.25 5.81 0.97
N GLU A 24 -7.07 4.76 0.94
CA GLU A 24 -7.98 4.42 -0.15
C GLU A 24 -9.06 5.48 -0.36
N LEU A 25 -9.50 6.17 0.70
CA LEU A 25 -10.48 7.26 0.58
C LEU A 25 -9.93 8.46 -0.19
N GLY A 26 -8.61 8.68 -0.11
CA GLY A 26 -7.92 9.76 -0.82
C GLY A 26 -7.37 9.35 -2.19
N PHE A 27 -7.48 8.07 -2.58
CA PHE A 27 -6.88 7.58 -3.81
C PHE A 27 -7.57 8.14 -5.05
N ARG A 28 -6.78 8.49 -6.07
CA ARG A 28 -7.29 9.01 -7.35
C ARG A 28 -6.59 8.34 -8.52
N TRP A 29 -7.36 8.01 -9.56
CA TRP A 29 -6.82 7.53 -10.84
C TRP A 29 -6.21 8.70 -11.62
N THR A 30 -4.93 8.94 -11.38
CA THR A 30 -4.12 9.88 -12.15
C THR A 30 -3.24 9.11 -13.13
N ARG A 31 -2.72 9.79 -14.15
CA ARG A 31 -1.76 9.20 -15.09
C ARG A 31 -0.56 8.58 -14.38
N ARG A 32 -0.06 9.23 -13.33
CA ARG A 32 1.04 8.71 -12.49
C ARG A 32 0.63 7.43 -11.76
N ASN A 33 -0.53 7.43 -11.10
CA ASN A 33 -0.99 6.27 -10.32
C ASN A 33 -1.30 5.07 -11.23
N LEU A 34 -1.88 5.31 -12.40
CA LEU A 34 -2.08 4.27 -13.41
C LEU A 34 -0.75 3.67 -13.88
N ALA A 35 0.27 4.50 -14.14
CA ALA A 35 1.59 4.01 -14.50
C ALA A 35 2.23 3.17 -13.38
N LEU A 36 2.11 3.60 -12.13
CA LEU A 36 2.62 2.84 -10.98
C LEU A 36 1.91 1.50 -10.82
N VAL A 37 0.58 1.47 -10.93
CA VAL A 37 -0.21 0.22 -10.88
C VAL A 37 0.17 -0.71 -12.03
N GLY A 38 0.36 -0.19 -13.24
CA GLY A 38 0.79 -1.01 -14.38
C GLY A 38 2.19 -1.59 -14.21
N ILE A 39 3.15 -0.80 -13.74
CA ILE A 39 4.53 -1.25 -13.53
C ILE A 39 4.61 -2.27 -12.40
N PHE A 40 4.11 -1.93 -11.20
CA PHE A 40 4.28 -2.75 -10.02
C PHE A 40 3.23 -3.86 -9.87
N GLY A 41 2.02 -3.65 -10.39
CA GLY A 41 0.94 -4.63 -10.33
C GLY A 41 0.97 -5.66 -11.47
N ILE A 42 1.57 -5.33 -12.63
CA ILE A 42 1.55 -6.20 -13.81
C ILE A 42 2.97 -6.48 -14.32
N ALA A 43 3.70 -5.44 -14.75
CA ALA A 43 4.94 -5.62 -15.48
C ALA A 43 6.02 -6.34 -14.64
N LEU A 44 6.25 -5.88 -13.42
CA LEU A 44 7.23 -6.48 -12.50
C LEU A 44 6.92 -7.96 -12.19
N PRO A 45 5.72 -8.32 -11.69
CA PRO A 45 5.39 -9.71 -11.40
C PRO A 45 5.54 -10.63 -12.62
N VAL A 46 5.11 -10.18 -13.81
CA VAL A 46 5.22 -10.97 -15.05
C VAL A 46 6.68 -11.18 -15.44
N LEU A 47 7.50 -10.12 -15.39
CA LEU A 47 8.92 -10.22 -15.73
C LEU A 47 9.67 -11.13 -14.75
N VAL A 48 9.40 -11.01 -13.45
CA VAL A 48 9.98 -11.88 -12.42
C VAL A 48 9.58 -13.33 -12.66
N TYR A 49 8.28 -13.61 -12.85
CA TYR A 49 7.81 -14.97 -13.13
C TYR A 49 8.45 -15.57 -14.37
N LYS A 50 8.48 -14.83 -15.48
CA LYS A 50 9.11 -15.29 -16.73
C LYS A 50 10.62 -15.48 -16.59
N GLY A 51 11.29 -14.60 -15.84
CA GLY A 51 12.72 -14.70 -15.55
C GLY A 51 13.03 -15.99 -14.80
N ILE A 52 12.29 -16.26 -13.72
CA ILE A 52 12.42 -17.47 -12.91
C ILE A 52 12.11 -18.71 -13.77
N VAL A 53 10.94 -18.79 -14.40
CA VAL A 53 10.54 -19.99 -15.15
C VAL A 53 11.49 -20.30 -16.30
N LYS A 54 12.04 -19.30 -16.98
CA LYS A 54 13.02 -19.51 -18.05
C LYS A 54 14.35 -20.10 -17.54
N GLU A 55 14.64 -19.93 -16.25
CA GLU A 55 15.84 -20.45 -15.60
C GLU A 55 15.67 -21.91 -15.12
N PHE A 56 14.43 -22.42 -15.04
CA PHE A 56 14.15 -23.81 -14.72
C PHE A 56 13.81 -24.62 -15.99
N PRO A 57 14.53 -25.71 -16.28
CA PRO A 57 14.32 -26.53 -17.48
C PRO A 57 12.98 -27.29 -17.48
#